data_AF-A0A2T0K7D1-F1
#
_entry.id   AF-A0A2T0K7D1-F1
#
_cell.length_a   1.000
_cell.length_b   1.000
_cell.length_c   1.000
_cell.angle_alpha   90.00
_cell.angle_beta   90.00
_cell.angle_gamma   90.00
#
_symmetry.space_group_name_H-M   'P 1'
#
loop_
_entity.id
_entity.type
_entity.pdbx_description
1 polymer ?
#
loop_
_entity_poly.entity_id
_entity_poly.type
_entity_poly.pdbx_seq_one_letter_code
_entity_poly.pdbx_strand_id
1 'polypeptide(L)'
;MAATSNPGVTVLDRGLRLSLLARSGSDASFLQLIDRALETELTGDDTVRRLPQILHLSLLRAALTGTAAPPRAAPFSPEGSPSPGTEHEPYLRELRARWTDHAGRHLYSTPAAWLHALLPPAPLPGNPHSLARLLRVFVTHLAPADCRAATSLAALIEDSGEAAVAQCALVQVALAAHDLDAEAQAWSRQRQLLTRMPAWSWPGGHTGHDRDVLAYLRPDHRARFDTAIGVLPFATGLGHALLTCLPALNDIYRDAYACHGSLEYTEHRLAGHRPAQAAAIVHEETRRNPAGSPHVPGLPPAPPIVAAIVSADEQVLGGPELRIDDPVYRLYARISARTTRARRLGADDLTPEPAPADLDPKRLPAYAEMVRLNADSPIVAALAGRVRAEAAARNDHEALLILADAGYADPDQVLDSLDTPADLESPTAGEGPTGSDSPPAGDGPAKPYPEWSALLFRHRPAEAVRRLSEAASQDWTIAAAMLEHAAAELLAAAGPRIAHDLHEAVVQAFVCATPPGTDPPAVVDGTHV
;
A
#
# COMPACT_ATOMS: atom_id res chain seq x y z
N MET A 1 -27.84 -28.77 -15.88
CA MET A 1 -27.87 -28.26 -14.49
C MET A 1 -27.52 -29.41 -13.57
N ALA A 2 -26.23 -29.56 -13.25
CA ALA A 2 -25.79 -30.49 -12.21
C ALA A 2 -25.51 -29.65 -10.96
N ALA A 3 -26.33 -29.81 -9.94
CA ALA A 3 -26.10 -29.23 -8.62
C ALA A 3 -25.11 -30.13 -7.88
N THR A 4 -23.85 -29.75 -7.86
CA THR A 4 -22.83 -30.30 -6.95
C THR A 4 -22.93 -29.53 -5.64
N SER A 5 -23.96 -29.79 -4.83
CA SER A 5 -23.99 -29.30 -3.46
C SER A 5 -23.09 -30.19 -2.62
N ASN A 6 -21.95 -29.66 -2.18
CA ASN A 6 -21.12 -30.31 -1.17
C ASN A 6 -21.96 -30.46 0.12
N PRO A 7 -22.27 -31.69 0.55
CA PRO A 7 -23.05 -31.92 1.76
C PRO A 7 -22.15 -31.72 2.97
N GLY A 8 -22.09 -30.50 3.52
CA GLY A 8 -21.29 -30.25 4.72
C GLY A 8 -21.17 -28.80 5.16
N VAL A 9 -21.36 -27.82 4.27
CA VAL A 9 -21.29 -26.41 4.66
C VAL A 9 -22.66 -25.99 5.19
N THR A 10 -22.78 -25.89 6.51
CA THR A 10 -23.95 -25.24 7.11
C THR A 10 -23.88 -23.77 6.70
N VAL A 11 -24.80 -23.34 5.85
CA VAL A 11 -24.87 -21.94 5.41
C VAL A 11 -25.27 -21.10 6.62
N LEU A 12 -24.30 -20.40 7.22
CA LEU A 12 -24.51 -19.48 8.34
C LEU A 12 -24.99 -18.14 7.79
N ASP A 13 -26.29 -18.05 7.47
CA ASP A 13 -26.91 -16.86 6.87
C ASP A 13 -27.80 -16.06 7.84
N ARG A 14 -28.30 -14.92 7.36
CA ARG A 14 -29.24 -14.06 8.07
C ARG A 14 -30.53 -14.79 8.46
N GLY A 15 -31.02 -15.69 7.63
CA GLY A 15 -32.27 -16.43 7.90
C GLY A 15 -32.14 -17.35 9.10
N LEU A 16 -31.03 -18.10 9.18
CA LEU A 16 -30.68 -18.93 10.32
C LEU A 16 -30.49 -18.08 11.58
N ARG A 17 -29.74 -16.96 11.48
CA ARG A 17 -29.57 -16.03 12.60
C ARG A 17 -30.92 -15.56 13.15
N LEU A 18 -31.78 -15.01 12.30
CA LEU A 18 -33.09 -14.46 12.72
C LEU A 18 -33.98 -15.56 13.32
N SER A 19 -33.93 -16.77 12.78
CA SER A 19 -34.67 -17.92 13.31
C SER A 19 -34.20 -18.33 14.71
N LEU A 20 -32.89 -18.34 14.94
CA LEU A 20 -32.33 -18.62 16.27
C LEU A 20 -32.64 -17.48 17.24
N LEU A 21 -32.45 -16.22 16.83
CA LEU A 21 -32.76 -15.04 17.61
C LEU A 21 -34.23 -15.01 18.04
N ALA A 22 -35.16 -15.35 17.15
CA ALA A 22 -36.59 -15.42 17.47
C ALA A 22 -36.92 -16.54 18.49
N ARG A 23 -36.11 -17.61 18.53
CA ARG A 23 -36.30 -18.75 19.45
C ARG A 23 -35.65 -18.54 20.81
N SER A 24 -34.44 -17.99 20.85
CA SER A 24 -33.63 -17.84 22.07
C SER A 24 -33.73 -16.45 22.70
N GLY A 25 -34.14 -15.44 21.94
CA GLY A 25 -34.06 -14.04 22.34
C GLY A 25 -32.64 -13.46 22.35
N SER A 26 -31.63 -14.20 21.89
CA SER A 26 -30.24 -13.72 21.82
C SER A 26 -29.42 -14.37 20.69
N ASP A 27 -28.40 -13.66 20.19
CA ASP A 27 -27.47 -14.16 19.17
C ASP A 27 -26.48 -15.22 19.72
N ALA A 28 -26.53 -15.59 21.01
CA ALA A 28 -25.56 -16.48 21.66
C ALA A 28 -25.45 -17.86 20.99
N SER A 29 -26.58 -18.49 20.63
CA SER A 29 -26.56 -19.79 19.95
C SER A 29 -25.98 -19.69 18.53
N PHE A 30 -26.20 -18.56 17.86
CA PHE A 30 -25.64 -18.32 16.52
C PHE A 30 -24.13 -18.07 16.59
N LEU A 31 -23.67 -17.29 17.58
CA LEU A 31 -22.24 -17.09 17.86
C LEU A 31 -21.50 -18.41 18.13
N GLN A 32 -22.08 -19.33 18.90
CA GLN A 32 -21.49 -20.66 19.12
C GLN A 32 -21.34 -21.49 17.83
N LEU A 33 -22.25 -21.30 16.86
CA LEU A 33 -22.14 -21.96 15.55
C LEU A 33 -21.04 -21.31 14.71
N ILE A 34 -20.92 -19.98 14.75
CA ILE A 34 -19.84 -19.25 14.08
C ILE A 34 -18.48 -19.68 14.64
N ASP A 35 -18.31 -19.73 15.97
CA ASP A 35 -17.05 -20.12 16.60
C ASP A 35 -16.62 -21.54 16.18
N ARG A 36 -17.54 -22.51 16.16
CA ARG A 36 -17.27 -23.88 15.70
C ARG A 36 -16.94 -23.96 14.22
N ALA A 37 -17.66 -23.20 13.38
CA ALA A 37 -17.40 -23.16 11.95
C ALA A 37 -16.01 -22.54 11.68
N LEU A 38 -15.67 -21.45 12.37
CA LEU A 38 -14.38 -20.79 12.25
C LEU A 38 -13.23 -21.70 12.68
N GLU A 39 -13.37 -22.42 13.81
CA GLU A 39 -12.39 -23.42 14.25
C GLU A 39 -12.20 -24.54 13.21
N THR A 40 -13.30 -25.00 12.59
CA THR A 40 -13.26 -26.02 11.54
C THR A 40 -12.55 -25.51 10.28
N GLU A 41 -12.81 -24.27 9.86
CA GLU A 41 -12.18 -23.70 8.67
C GLU A 41 -10.70 -23.38 8.88
N LEU A 42 -10.32 -22.92 10.08
CA LEU A 42 -8.92 -22.62 10.43
C LEU A 42 -8.06 -23.88 10.59
N THR A 43 -8.65 -25.03 10.90
CA THR A 43 -7.95 -26.32 11.02
C THR A 43 -7.94 -27.14 9.73
N GLY A 44 -8.68 -26.71 8.71
CA GLY A 44 -8.79 -27.41 7.44
C GLY A 44 -7.54 -27.28 6.56
N ASP A 45 -7.33 -28.28 5.71
CA ASP A 45 -6.36 -28.19 4.62
C ASP A 45 -6.78 -27.08 3.63
N ASP A 46 -5.79 -26.36 3.10
CA ASP A 46 -5.95 -25.26 2.13
C ASP A 46 -6.71 -24.04 2.68
N THR A 47 -6.17 -23.44 3.74
CA THR A 47 -6.73 -22.27 4.42
C THR A 47 -6.89 -21.05 3.50
N VAL A 48 -6.04 -20.89 2.47
CA VAL A 48 -6.10 -19.74 1.55
C VAL A 48 -7.34 -19.81 0.67
N ARG A 49 -7.72 -20.98 0.15
CA ARG A 49 -8.97 -21.12 -0.62
C ARG A 49 -10.22 -20.93 0.24
N ARG A 50 -10.12 -21.24 1.53
CA ARG A 50 -11.20 -21.02 2.52
C ARG A 50 -11.24 -19.60 3.07
N LEU A 51 -10.28 -18.74 2.67
CA LEU A 51 -10.15 -17.40 3.22
C LEU A 51 -11.45 -16.56 3.12
N PRO A 52 -12.22 -16.57 2.03
CA PRO A 52 -13.49 -15.84 1.98
C PRO A 52 -14.46 -16.27 3.09
N GLN A 53 -14.60 -17.58 3.33
CA GLN A 53 -15.47 -18.11 4.38
C GLN A 53 -14.95 -17.74 5.77
N ILE A 54 -13.64 -17.85 6.00
CA ILE A 54 -13.00 -17.48 7.26
C ILE A 54 -13.24 -15.99 7.54
N LEU A 55 -13.01 -15.13 6.54
CA LEU A 55 -13.19 -13.69 6.67
C LEU A 55 -14.65 -13.33 6.95
N HIS A 56 -15.59 -13.95 6.24
CA HIS A 56 -17.03 -13.79 6.48
C HIS A 56 -17.40 -14.08 7.93
N LEU A 57 -16.95 -15.24 8.46
CA LEU A 57 -17.24 -15.67 9.83
C LEU A 57 -16.62 -14.73 10.87
N SER A 58 -15.37 -14.31 10.67
CA SER A 58 -14.67 -13.42 11.61
C SER A 58 -15.29 -12.02 11.68
N LEU A 59 -15.66 -11.44 10.53
CA LEU A 59 -16.36 -10.15 10.48
C LEU A 59 -17.78 -10.24 11.06
N LEU A 60 -18.52 -11.30 10.71
CA LEU A 60 -19.86 -11.52 11.26
C LEU A 60 -19.82 -11.65 12.78
N ARG A 61 -18.86 -12.42 13.30
CA ARG A 61 -18.63 -12.55 14.74
C ARG A 61 -18.39 -11.19 15.38
N ALA A 62 -17.43 -10.41 14.85
CA ALA A 62 -17.06 -9.09 15.39
C ALA A 62 -18.22 -8.10 15.42
N ALA A 63 -19.02 -8.09 14.36
CA ALA A 63 -20.19 -7.24 14.24
C ALA A 63 -21.30 -7.61 15.24
N LEU A 64 -21.50 -8.90 15.53
CA LEU A 64 -22.49 -9.38 16.48
C LEU A 64 -22.06 -9.21 17.94
N THR A 65 -20.76 -9.32 18.23
CA THR A 65 -20.22 -9.12 19.58
C THR A 65 -20.00 -7.65 19.92
N GLY A 66 -20.07 -6.75 18.94
CA GLY A 66 -19.72 -5.34 19.10
C GLY A 66 -18.24 -5.14 19.47
N THR A 67 -17.38 -6.13 19.17
CA THR A 67 -15.95 -6.06 19.47
C THR A 67 -15.16 -5.35 18.37
N ALA A 68 -15.75 -5.20 17.18
CA ALA A 68 -15.18 -4.34 16.16
C ALA A 68 -15.11 -2.93 16.73
N ALA A 69 -13.89 -2.41 16.91
CA ALA A 69 -13.72 -1.02 17.27
C ALA A 69 -14.46 -0.18 16.22
N PRO A 70 -15.26 0.83 16.63
CA PRO A 70 -15.83 1.74 15.65
C PRO A 70 -14.68 2.33 14.83
N PRO A 71 -14.85 2.51 13.50
CA PRO A 71 -13.82 3.12 12.67
C PRO A 71 -13.39 4.41 13.34
N ARG A 72 -12.10 4.50 13.69
CA ARG A 72 -11.57 5.71 14.34
C ARG A 72 -11.78 6.86 13.37
N ALA A 73 -12.61 7.82 13.76
CA ALA A 73 -13.01 8.92 12.91
C ALA A 73 -11.78 9.52 12.23
N ALA A 74 -11.77 9.49 10.91
CA ALA A 74 -10.77 10.18 10.14
C ALA A 74 -10.79 11.65 10.56
N PRO A 75 -9.65 12.37 10.54
CA PRO A 75 -9.62 13.80 10.81
C PRO A 75 -10.22 14.58 9.63
N PHE A 76 -11.18 14.03 8.89
CA PHE A 76 -11.75 14.61 7.69
C PHE A 76 -13.26 14.43 7.74
N SER A 77 -13.98 15.38 7.18
CA SER A 77 -15.41 15.25 6.96
C SER A 77 -15.76 15.72 5.55
N PRO A 78 -16.77 15.11 4.90
CA PRO A 78 -17.28 15.63 3.65
C PRO A 78 -17.72 17.09 3.84
N GLU A 79 -17.44 17.95 2.85
CA GLU A 79 -17.85 19.35 2.90
C GLU A 79 -19.35 19.47 3.22
N GLY A 80 -19.69 20.32 4.20
CA GLY A 80 -21.06 20.50 4.69
C GLY A 80 -21.46 19.62 5.88
N SER A 81 -20.60 18.69 6.31
CA SER A 81 -20.78 17.95 7.57
C SER A 81 -20.20 18.73 8.77
N PRO A 82 -20.75 18.58 9.99
CA PRO A 82 -20.18 19.21 11.19
C PRO A 82 -18.75 18.72 11.41
N SER A 83 -17.80 19.65 11.36
CA SER A 83 -16.38 19.36 11.50
C SER A 83 -16.06 18.91 12.93
N PRO A 84 -15.19 17.89 13.12
CA PRO A 84 -14.54 17.68 14.40
C PRO A 84 -13.72 18.94 14.78
N GLY A 85 -13.54 19.18 16.08
CA GLY A 85 -12.88 20.37 16.61
C GLY A 85 -11.40 20.48 16.25
N THR A 86 -10.72 21.53 16.74
CA THR A 86 -9.29 21.84 16.49
C THR A 86 -8.30 20.84 17.13
N GLU A 87 -8.75 19.66 17.54
CA GLU A 87 -7.99 18.68 18.34
C GLU A 87 -6.93 17.91 17.52
N HIS A 88 -6.85 18.15 16.20
CA HIS A 88 -6.03 17.35 15.27
C HIS A 88 -4.62 17.91 14.98
N GLU A 89 -4.32 19.15 15.34
CA GLU A 89 -3.01 19.75 15.06
C GLU A 89 -1.83 19.04 15.76
N PRO A 90 -1.94 18.62 17.05
CA PRO A 90 -0.90 17.81 17.69
C PRO A 90 -0.67 16.49 16.96
N TYR A 91 -1.75 15.83 16.52
CA TYR A 91 -1.69 14.58 15.77
C TYR A 91 -0.97 14.74 14.43
N LEU A 92 -1.30 15.79 13.65
CA LEU A 92 -0.64 16.04 12.36
C LEU A 92 0.85 16.35 12.51
N ARG A 93 1.24 17.04 13.59
CA ARG A 93 2.65 17.30 13.90
C ARG A 93 3.40 16.01 14.24
N GLU A 94 2.80 15.15 15.04
CA GLU A 94 3.36 13.84 15.38
C GLU A 94 3.49 12.95 14.15
N LEU A 95 2.45 12.89 13.31
CA LEU A 95 2.47 12.15 12.05
C LEU A 95 3.58 12.64 11.13
N ARG A 96 3.76 13.96 11.00
CA ARG A 96 4.84 14.55 10.21
C ARG A 96 6.23 14.18 10.76
N ALA A 97 6.39 14.18 12.08
CA ALA A 97 7.66 13.78 12.71
C ALA A 97 7.98 12.31 12.45
N ARG A 98 6.99 11.41 12.63
CA ARG A 98 7.13 9.97 12.34
C ARG A 98 7.44 9.71 10.88
N TRP A 99 6.72 10.36 9.96
CA TRP A 99 7.00 10.27 8.53
C TRP A 99 8.40 10.77 8.19
N THR A 100 8.87 11.85 8.81
CA THR A 100 10.23 12.37 8.57
C THR A 100 11.30 11.39 9.04
N ASP A 101 11.13 10.79 10.22
CA ASP A 101 12.05 9.76 10.73
C ASP A 101 12.04 8.52 9.82
N HIS A 102 10.87 8.00 9.49
CA HIS A 102 10.71 6.86 8.60
C HIS A 102 11.29 7.15 7.20
N ALA A 103 10.96 8.29 6.59
CA ALA A 103 11.54 8.70 5.31
C ALA A 103 13.06 8.88 5.38
N GLY A 104 13.58 9.26 6.54
CA GLY A 104 15.01 9.37 6.83
C GLY A 104 15.72 8.02 6.96
N ARG A 105 15.00 6.91 7.18
CA ARG A 105 15.56 5.56 7.34
C ARG A 105 15.46 4.68 6.09
N HIS A 106 14.56 5.02 5.17
CA HIS A 106 14.20 4.23 3.99
C HIS A 106 14.70 4.83 2.66
N LEU A 107 14.77 3.97 1.65
CA LEU A 107 15.06 4.24 0.25
C LEU A 107 13.76 4.19 -0.56
N TYR A 108 13.47 5.27 -1.29
CA TYR A 108 12.34 5.33 -2.20
C TYR A 108 12.82 5.35 -3.65
N SER A 109 12.27 4.47 -4.47
CA SER A 109 12.58 4.41 -5.90
C SER A 109 11.76 5.39 -6.74
N THR A 110 10.76 6.05 -6.16
CA THR A 110 9.94 7.09 -6.84
C THR A 110 9.51 8.17 -5.85
N PRO A 111 9.30 9.43 -6.31
CA PRO A 111 8.75 10.50 -5.46
C PRO A 111 7.35 10.17 -4.92
N ALA A 112 6.52 9.45 -5.69
CA ALA A 112 5.20 9.00 -5.23
C ALA A 112 5.30 8.04 -4.04
N ALA A 113 6.21 7.06 -4.08
CA ALA A 113 6.41 6.13 -2.97
C ALA A 113 6.85 6.85 -1.67
N TRP A 114 7.70 7.87 -1.79
CA TRP A 114 8.10 8.71 -0.66
C TRP A 114 6.92 9.46 -0.03
N LEU A 115 6.02 10.00 -0.85
CA LEU A 115 4.80 10.64 -0.37
C LEU A 115 3.82 9.61 0.21
N HIS A 116 3.71 8.42 -0.39
CA HIS A 116 2.84 7.34 0.10
C HIS A 116 3.20 6.91 1.51
N ALA A 117 4.48 6.98 1.90
CA ALA A 117 4.93 6.71 3.25
C ALA A 117 4.43 7.71 4.31
N LEU A 118 3.80 8.82 3.91
CA LEU A 118 3.13 9.74 4.83
C LEU A 118 1.84 9.15 5.40
N LEU A 119 1.27 8.13 4.75
CA LEU A 119 0.02 7.51 5.20
C LEU A 119 0.22 6.90 6.60
N PRO A 120 -0.67 7.21 7.56
CA PRO A 120 -0.55 6.66 8.89
C PRO A 120 -0.78 5.13 8.84
N PRO A 121 0.05 4.31 9.50
CA PRO A 121 -0.14 2.87 9.54
C PRO A 121 -1.43 2.50 10.26
N ALA A 122 -2.08 1.40 9.87
CA ALA A 122 -3.21 0.87 10.62
C ALA A 122 -2.77 0.46 12.05
N PRO A 123 -3.58 0.72 13.11
CA PRO A 123 -4.92 1.29 13.11
C PRO A 123 -4.96 2.80 13.47
N LEU A 124 -3.95 3.57 13.07
CA LEU A 124 -3.94 5.01 13.37
C LEU A 124 -5.04 5.74 12.57
N PRO A 125 -5.66 6.79 13.14
CA PRO A 125 -6.73 7.53 12.47
C PRO A 125 -6.31 8.12 11.11
N GLY A 126 -7.23 8.10 10.13
CA GLY A 126 -6.97 8.69 8.81
C GLY A 126 -6.11 7.83 7.87
N ASN A 127 -5.86 6.57 8.22
CA ASN A 127 -5.29 5.61 7.29
C ASN A 127 -6.29 5.32 6.15
N PRO A 128 -5.83 4.90 4.97
CA PRO A 128 -6.68 4.77 3.79
C PRO A 128 -7.28 3.37 3.61
N HIS A 129 -7.00 2.42 4.53
CA HIS A 129 -7.32 1.02 4.31
C HIS A 129 -8.82 0.77 4.41
N SER A 130 -9.37 0.20 3.34
CA SER A 130 -10.81 0.03 3.18
C SER A 130 -11.11 -1.08 2.19
N LEU A 131 -12.37 -1.53 2.12
CA LEU A 131 -12.77 -2.49 1.10
C LEU A 131 -12.58 -1.90 -0.31
N ALA A 132 -12.95 -0.64 -0.53
CA ALA A 132 -12.74 0.03 -1.81
C ALA A 132 -11.27 0.07 -2.24
N ARG A 133 -10.36 0.40 -1.31
CA ARG A 133 -8.92 0.42 -1.59
C ARG A 133 -8.37 -0.98 -1.84
N LEU A 134 -8.82 -1.98 -1.07
CA LEU A 134 -8.47 -3.38 -1.31
C LEU A 134 -8.85 -3.83 -2.72
N LEU A 135 -10.09 -3.56 -3.15
CA LEU A 135 -10.55 -3.90 -4.49
C LEU A 135 -9.75 -3.16 -5.55
N ARG A 136 -9.43 -1.88 -5.35
CA ARG A 136 -8.54 -1.11 -6.24
C ARG A 136 -7.18 -1.81 -6.40
N VAL A 137 -6.55 -2.25 -5.30
CA VAL A 137 -5.26 -2.95 -5.34
C VAL A 137 -5.37 -4.25 -6.14
N PHE A 138 -6.42 -5.05 -5.90
CA PHE A 138 -6.69 -6.24 -6.71
C PHE A 138 -6.90 -5.92 -8.19
N VAL A 139 -7.64 -4.85 -8.53
CA VAL A 139 -7.82 -4.41 -9.93
C VAL A 139 -6.46 -4.11 -10.57
N THR A 140 -5.56 -3.40 -9.87
CA THR A 140 -4.22 -3.08 -10.39
C THR A 140 -3.41 -4.33 -10.69
N HIS A 141 -3.44 -5.35 -9.83
CA HIS A 141 -2.73 -6.61 -10.06
C HIS A 141 -3.41 -7.52 -11.10
N LEU A 142 -4.74 -7.52 -11.16
CA LEU A 142 -5.51 -8.36 -12.08
C LEU A 142 -5.49 -7.85 -13.51
N ALA A 143 -5.54 -6.53 -13.71
CA ALA A 143 -5.78 -5.95 -15.04
C ALA A 143 -4.82 -6.48 -16.13
N PRO A 144 -3.50 -6.62 -15.89
CA PRO A 144 -2.58 -7.14 -16.92
C PRO A 144 -2.83 -8.60 -17.32
N ALA A 145 -3.39 -9.41 -16.43
CA ALA A 145 -3.59 -10.86 -16.64
C ALA A 145 -5.04 -11.22 -17.02
N ASP A 146 -6.03 -10.51 -16.47
CA ASP A 146 -7.46 -10.72 -16.70
C ASP A 146 -8.22 -9.37 -16.63
N CYS A 147 -8.17 -8.62 -17.74
CA CYS A 147 -8.82 -7.31 -17.86
C CYS A 147 -10.35 -7.40 -17.63
N ARG A 148 -10.99 -8.51 -17.98
CA ARG A 148 -12.44 -8.70 -17.80
C ARG A 148 -12.78 -8.84 -16.31
N ALA A 149 -12.05 -9.68 -15.58
CA ALA A 149 -12.23 -9.80 -14.13
C ALA A 149 -11.93 -8.47 -13.42
N ALA A 150 -10.85 -7.79 -13.81
CA ALA A 150 -10.48 -6.48 -13.28
C ALA A 150 -11.57 -5.43 -13.52
N THR A 151 -12.17 -5.39 -14.72
CA THR A 151 -13.27 -4.48 -15.05
C THR A 151 -14.51 -4.77 -14.21
N SER A 152 -14.86 -6.05 -14.05
CA SER A 152 -15.97 -6.46 -13.20
C SER A 152 -15.73 -6.10 -11.73
N LEU A 153 -14.50 -6.22 -11.24
CA LEU A 153 -14.14 -5.88 -9.88
C LEU A 153 -14.15 -4.36 -9.65
N ALA A 154 -13.63 -3.58 -10.61
CA ALA A 154 -13.66 -2.12 -10.54
C ALA A 154 -15.09 -1.55 -10.51
N ALA A 155 -16.06 -2.27 -11.09
CA ALA A 155 -17.48 -1.89 -11.04
C ALA A 155 -18.12 -2.07 -9.65
N LEU A 156 -17.49 -2.83 -8.75
CA LEU A 156 -17.94 -3.04 -7.37
C LEU A 156 -17.43 -1.95 -6.42
N ILE A 157 -16.51 -1.08 -6.86
CA ILE A 157 -15.97 0.00 -6.03
C ILE A 157 -16.94 1.18 -6.02
N GLU A 158 -17.56 1.44 -4.88
CA GLU A 158 -18.53 2.52 -4.67
C GLU A 158 -17.84 3.85 -4.35
N ASP A 159 -16.70 3.81 -3.67
CA ASP A 159 -15.87 5.01 -3.47
C ASP A 159 -15.36 5.54 -4.82
N SER A 160 -15.83 6.73 -5.20
CA SER A 160 -15.51 7.31 -6.51
C SER A 160 -14.03 7.67 -6.67
N GLY A 161 -13.30 7.95 -5.58
CA GLY A 161 -11.87 8.24 -5.61
C GLY A 161 -11.05 6.97 -5.88
N GLU A 162 -11.24 5.93 -5.07
CA GLU A 162 -10.56 4.65 -5.24
C GLU A 162 -10.95 3.99 -6.58
N ALA A 163 -12.20 4.10 -7.01
CA ALA A 163 -12.65 3.65 -8.32
C ALA A 163 -11.96 4.41 -9.47
N ALA A 164 -11.77 5.73 -9.36
CA ALA A 164 -11.09 6.52 -10.39
C ALA A 164 -9.62 6.11 -10.54
N VAL A 165 -8.93 5.82 -9.43
CA VAL A 165 -7.57 5.31 -9.44
C VAL A 165 -7.52 3.89 -10.04
N ALA A 166 -8.50 3.03 -9.72
CA ALA A 166 -8.60 1.70 -10.32
C ALA A 166 -8.73 1.74 -11.85
N GLN A 167 -9.44 2.74 -12.41
CA GLN A 167 -9.54 2.93 -13.86
C GLN A 167 -8.19 3.21 -14.53
N CYS A 168 -7.17 3.74 -13.83
CA CYS A 168 -5.83 3.93 -14.41
C CYS A 168 -5.24 2.61 -14.92
N ALA A 169 -5.40 1.52 -14.16
CA ALA A 169 -4.92 0.20 -14.56
C ALA A 169 -5.64 -0.33 -15.81
N LEU A 170 -6.95 -0.08 -15.93
CA LEU A 170 -7.73 -0.48 -17.10
C LEU A 170 -7.36 0.32 -18.35
N VAL A 171 -7.12 1.63 -18.21
CA VAL A 171 -6.59 2.48 -19.29
C VAL A 171 -5.24 1.94 -19.78
N GLN A 172 -4.31 1.65 -18.85
CA GLN A 172 -2.99 1.14 -19.18
C GLN A 172 -3.07 -0.16 -19.99
N VAL A 173 -3.92 -1.10 -19.58
CA VAL A 173 -4.07 -2.38 -20.27
C VAL A 173 -4.75 -2.22 -21.63
N ALA A 174 -5.77 -1.36 -21.75
CA ALA A 174 -6.41 -1.07 -23.03
C ALA A 174 -5.43 -0.45 -24.02
N LEU A 175 -4.59 0.50 -23.58
CA LEU A 175 -3.53 1.11 -24.39
C LEU A 175 -2.50 0.07 -24.86
N ALA A 176 -2.04 -0.78 -23.94
CA ALA A 176 -1.08 -1.84 -24.26
C ALA A 176 -1.65 -2.88 -25.25
N ALA A 177 -2.96 -3.12 -25.20
CA ALA A 177 -3.68 -4.00 -26.13
C ALA A 177 -4.08 -3.31 -27.44
N HIS A 178 -3.88 -2.00 -27.58
CA HIS A 178 -4.40 -1.16 -28.67
C HIS A 178 -5.92 -1.27 -28.86
N ASP A 179 -6.67 -1.44 -27.77
CA ASP A 179 -8.14 -1.50 -27.75
C ASP A 179 -8.73 -0.11 -27.50
N LEU A 180 -9.04 0.60 -28.59
CA LEU A 180 -9.53 1.98 -28.56
C LEU A 180 -10.90 2.13 -27.86
N ASP A 181 -11.76 1.11 -27.95
CA ASP A 181 -13.10 1.15 -27.36
C ASP A 181 -13.01 0.98 -25.84
N ALA A 182 -12.22 0.01 -25.37
CA ALA A 182 -11.97 -0.19 -23.95
C ALA A 182 -11.25 1.02 -23.33
N GLU A 183 -10.29 1.60 -24.06
CA GLU A 183 -9.58 2.80 -23.65
C GLU A 183 -10.56 3.99 -23.47
N ALA A 184 -11.40 4.24 -24.48
CA ALA A 184 -12.38 5.33 -24.44
C ALA A 184 -13.40 5.16 -23.30
N GLN A 185 -13.85 3.92 -23.05
CA GLN A 185 -14.75 3.61 -21.94
C GLN A 185 -14.09 3.85 -20.58
N ALA A 186 -12.86 3.37 -20.38
CA ALA A 186 -12.13 3.55 -19.13
C ALA A 186 -11.86 5.03 -18.85
N TRP A 187 -11.41 5.81 -19.85
CA TRP A 187 -11.25 7.26 -19.72
C TRP A 187 -12.55 8.00 -19.41
N SER A 188 -13.64 7.64 -20.11
CA SER A 188 -14.95 8.25 -19.86
C SER A 188 -15.42 7.99 -18.44
N ARG A 189 -15.29 6.73 -17.97
CA ARG A 189 -15.66 6.34 -16.62
C ARG A 189 -14.81 7.05 -15.57
N GLN A 190 -13.50 7.12 -15.76
CA GLN A 190 -12.60 7.81 -14.83
C GLN A 190 -12.97 9.29 -14.67
N ARG A 191 -13.22 10.02 -15.78
CA ARG A 191 -13.64 11.43 -15.72
C ARG A 191 -14.95 11.61 -14.97
N GLN A 192 -15.92 10.72 -15.21
CA GLN A 192 -17.20 10.72 -14.49
C GLN A 192 -17.01 10.53 -12.98
N LEU A 193 -16.14 9.59 -12.58
CA LEU A 193 -15.84 9.32 -11.17
C LEU A 193 -15.13 10.51 -10.50
N LEU A 194 -14.15 11.11 -11.16
CA LEU A 194 -13.45 12.30 -10.66
C LEU A 194 -14.38 13.50 -10.46
N THR A 195 -15.41 13.65 -11.30
CA THR A 195 -16.42 14.71 -11.15
C THR A 195 -17.41 14.44 -10.01
N ARG A 196 -17.67 13.16 -9.69
CA ARG A 196 -18.58 12.74 -8.62
C ARG A 196 -17.92 12.60 -7.26
N MET A 197 -16.59 12.57 -7.24
CA MET A 197 -15.82 12.42 -6.02
C MET A 197 -16.18 13.51 -4.99
N PRO A 198 -16.56 13.14 -3.76
CA PRO A 198 -16.88 14.10 -2.72
C PRO A 198 -15.67 15.00 -2.41
N ALA A 199 -15.92 16.28 -2.17
CA ALA A 199 -14.93 17.18 -1.59
C ALA A 199 -14.86 16.96 -0.07
N TRP A 200 -13.64 16.90 0.46
CA TRP A 200 -13.40 16.73 1.89
C TRP A 200 -12.75 17.99 2.46
N SER A 201 -13.10 18.33 3.70
CA SER A 201 -12.54 19.48 4.41
C SER A 201 -11.70 19.05 5.62
N TRP A 202 -10.66 19.84 5.91
CA TRP A 202 -9.92 19.74 7.16
C TRP A 202 -10.77 20.13 8.37
N PRO A 203 -10.47 19.60 9.55
CA PRO A 203 -11.12 20.00 10.78
C PRO A 203 -10.93 21.50 11.02
N GLY A 204 -12.00 22.19 11.44
CA GLY A 204 -11.98 23.64 11.70
C GLY A 204 -11.85 24.51 10.44
N GLY A 205 -11.93 23.93 9.22
CA GLY A 205 -11.83 24.68 7.96
C GLY A 205 -10.42 25.19 7.65
N HIS A 206 -9.38 24.63 8.25
CA HIS A 206 -8.00 25.03 8.03
C HIS A 206 -7.50 24.59 6.63
N THR A 207 -7.44 25.51 5.67
CA THR A 207 -6.91 25.23 4.32
C THR A 207 -5.37 25.33 4.23
N GLY A 208 -4.68 25.59 5.35
CA GLY A 208 -3.23 25.74 5.37
C GLY A 208 -2.49 24.48 4.89
N HIS A 209 -2.99 23.31 5.29
CA HIS A 209 -2.43 22.01 4.94
C HIS A 209 -2.65 21.62 3.47
N ASP A 210 -3.59 22.24 2.75
CA ASP A 210 -3.78 22.00 1.32
C ASP A 210 -2.58 22.48 0.47
N ARG A 211 -1.74 23.34 1.06
CA ARG A 211 -0.54 23.87 0.39
C ARG A 211 0.73 23.07 0.72
N ASP A 212 0.66 22.11 1.63
CA ASP A 212 1.80 21.27 2.04
C ASP A 212 1.56 19.78 1.73
N VAL A 213 2.52 18.92 2.07
CA VAL A 213 2.43 17.47 1.79
C VAL A 213 1.30 16.77 2.53
N LEU A 214 0.81 17.33 3.65
CA LEU A 214 -0.34 16.78 4.38
C LEU A 214 -1.61 16.86 3.55
N ALA A 215 -1.67 17.70 2.51
CA ALA A 215 -2.73 17.66 1.51
C ALA A 215 -2.99 16.23 0.99
N TYR A 216 -1.95 15.39 0.93
CA TYR A 216 -2.06 14.00 0.51
C TYR A 216 -2.88 13.11 1.45
N LEU A 217 -3.01 13.47 2.73
CA LEU A 217 -3.82 12.70 3.69
C LEU A 217 -5.31 12.83 3.41
N ARG A 218 -5.74 13.92 2.75
CA ARG A 218 -7.14 14.17 2.46
C ARG A 218 -7.64 13.23 1.35
N PRO A 219 -8.76 12.50 1.53
CA PRO A 219 -9.15 11.43 0.61
C PRO A 219 -9.30 11.86 -0.86
N ASP A 220 -9.92 13.00 -1.13
CA ASP A 220 -10.11 13.52 -2.49
C ASP A 220 -8.79 13.96 -3.14
N HIS A 221 -7.89 14.58 -2.38
CA HIS A 221 -6.57 14.96 -2.84
C HIS A 221 -5.68 13.75 -3.11
N ARG A 222 -5.71 12.76 -2.22
CA ARG A 222 -5.03 11.47 -2.40
C ARG A 222 -5.43 10.81 -3.70
N ALA A 223 -6.73 10.65 -3.92
CA ALA A 223 -7.25 10.02 -5.12
C ALA A 223 -6.89 10.80 -6.40
N ARG A 224 -6.89 12.14 -6.36
CA ARG A 224 -6.39 12.98 -7.48
C ARG A 224 -4.90 12.76 -7.75
N PHE A 225 -4.08 12.70 -6.70
CA PHE A 225 -2.64 12.46 -6.82
C PHE A 225 -2.35 11.06 -7.36
N ASP A 226 -2.95 10.02 -6.77
CA ASP A 226 -2.78 8.64 -7.22
C ASP A 226 -3.30 8.44 -8.65
N THR A 227 -4.37 9.12 -9.03
CA THR A 227 -4.85 9.16 -10.42
C THR A 227 -3.82 9.83 -11.33
N ALA A 228 -3.30 11.00 -10.94
CA ALA A 228 -2.29 11.72 -11.71
C ALA A 228 -1.03 10.88 -11.94
N ILE A 229 -0.54 10.19 -10.90
CA ILE A 229 0.59 9.25 -11.01
C ILE A 229 0.25 8.07 -11.91
N GLY A 230 -0.94 7.47 -11.75
CA GLY A 230 -1.37 6.31 -12.55
C GLY A 230 -1.52 6.61 -14.04
N VAL A 231 -1.88 7.83 -14.42
CA VAL A 231 -2.01 8.25 -15.83
C VAL A 231 -0.74 8.90 -16.39
N LEU A 232 0.30 9.09 -15.57
CA LEU A 232 1.54 9.77 -15.94
C LEU A 232 2.15 9.26 -17.26
N PRO A 233 2.20 7.93 -17.54
CA PRO A 233 2.81 7.43 -18.78
C PRO A 233 2.04 7.79 -20.06
N PHE A 234 0.80 8.27 -19.96
CA PHE A 234 -0.11 8.41 -21.10
C PHE A 234 -0.71 9.81 -21.25
N ALA A 235 -0.94 10.51 -20.14
CA ALA A 235 -1.71 11.76 -20.11
C ALA A 235 -1.12 12.77 -19.11
N THR A 236 0.13 13.18 -19.34
CA THR A 236 0.87 14.10 -18.46
C THR A 236 0.14 15.42 -18.18
N GLY A 237 -0.58 15.95 -19.19
CA GLY A 237 -1.41 17.16 -19.05
C GLY A 237 -2.63 16.98 -18.14
N LEU A 238 -3.24 15.79 -18.12
CA LEU A 238 -4.34 15.48 -17.20
C LEU A 238 -3.85 15.45 -15.75
N GLY A 239 -2.72 14.78 -15.49
CA GLY A 239 -2.14 14.72 -14.15
C GLY A 239 -1.83 16.11 -13.59
N HIS A 240 -1.26 17.00 -14.41
CA HIS A 240 -1.02 18.39 -14.01
C HIS A 240 -2.32 19.16 -13.73
N ALA A 241 -3.35 18.98 -14.57
CA ALA A 241 -4.65 19.63 -14.39
C ALA A 241 -5.33 19.21 -13.07
N LEU A 242 -5.21 17.92 -12.68
CA LEU A 242 -5.77 17.42 -11.41
C LEU A 242 -5.12 18.02 -10.17
N LEU A 243 -3.87 18.47 -10.28
CA LEU A 243 -3.04 18.92 -9.16
C LEU A 243 -2.75 20.43 -9.19
N THR A 244 -3.27 21.18 -10.18
CA THR A 244 -2.95 22.60 -10.37
C THR A 244 -3.23 23.47 -9.12
N CYS A 245 -4.22 23.09 -8.31
CA CYS A 245 -4.57 23.79 -7.08
C CYS A 245 -3.87 23.25 -5.81
N LEU A 246 -3.00 22.25 -5.95
CA LEU A 246 -2.35 21.51 -4.85
C LEU A 246 -0.83 21.61 -5.01
N PRO A 247 -0.22 22.75 -4.61
CA PRO A 247 1.14 23.07 -5.02
C PRO A 247 2.17 22.02 -4.59
N ALA A 248 2.15 21.56 -3.34
CA ALA A 248 3.09 20.54 -2.87
C ALA A 248 2.92 19.19 -3.60
N LEU A 249 1.67 18.77 -3.85
CA LEU A 249 1.40 17.52 -4.59
C LEU A 249 1.80 17.65 -6.06
N ASN A 250 1.58 18.82 -6.65
CA ASN A 250 2.02 19.12 -8.02
C ASN A 250 3.54 19.15 -8.14
N ASP A 251 4.28 19.64 -7.15
CA ASP A 251 5.74 19.60 -7.15
C ASP A 251 6.26 18.16 -7.09
N ILE A 252 5.67 17.30 -6.24
CA ILE A 252 6.01 15.87 -6.19
C ILE A 252 5.66 15.17 -7.51
N TYR A 253 4.52 15.52 -8.13
CA TYR A 253 4.14 15.02 -9.45
C TYR A 253 5.14 15.44 -10.53
N ARG A 254 5.66 16.67 -10.49
CA ARG A 254 6.69 17.14 -11.42
C ARG A 254 7.99 16.37 -11.25
N ASP A 255 8.39 16.08 -10.02
CA ASP A 255 9.54 15.22 -9.74
C ASP A 255 9.32 13.80 -10.26
N ALA A 256 8.11 13.24 -10.10
CA ALA A 256 7.76 11.94 -10.67
C ALA A 256 7.77 11.96 -12.21
N TYR A 257 7.28 13.03 -12.83
CA TYR A 257 7.35 13.26 -14.27
C TYR A 257 8.80 13.36 -14.77
N ALA A 258 9.70 14.00 -14.00
CA ALA A 258 11.12 14.06 -14.33
C ALA A 258 11.76 12.66 -14.36
N CYS A 259 11.50 11.84 -13.33
CA CYS A 259 11.93 10.45 -13.28
C CYS A 259 11.39 9.63 -14.47
N HIS A 260 10.09 9.78 -14.77
CA HIS A 260 9.45 9.08 -15.88
C HIS A 260 10.03 9.50 -17.24
N GLY A 261 10.19 10.80 -17.48
CA GLY A 261 10.76 11.31 -18.73
C GLY A 261 12.23 10.88 -18.92
N SER A 262 13.01 10.79 -17.84
CA SER A 262 14.37 10.24 -17.87
C SER A 262 14.40 8.75 -18.23
N LEU A 263 13.49 7.96 -17.65
CA LEU A 263 13.34 6.55 -17.97
C LEU A 263 12.94 6.38 -19.44
N GLU A 264 11.89 7.06 -19.92
CA GLU A 264 11.43 7.00 -21.31
C GLU A 264 12.55 7.41 -22.30
N TYR A 265 13.31 8.45 -21.97
CA TYR A 265 14.48 8.85 -22.73
C TYR A 265 15.49 7.70 -22.84
N THR A 266 15.82 7.08 -21.71
CA THR A 266 16.78 5.98 -21.62
C THR A 266 16.30 4.76 -22.41
N GLU A 267 15.03 4.38 -22.28
CA GLU A 267 14.44 3.25 -23.00
C GLU A 267 14.49 3.45 -24.52
N HIS A 268 14.13 4.64 -25.02
CA HIS A 268 14.26 4.97 -26.43
C HIS A 268 15.71 4.90 -26.92
N ARG A 269 16.66 5.42 -26.15
CA ARG A 269 18.09 5.36 -26.50
C ARG A 269 18.63 3.93 -26.54
N LEU A 270 18.26 3.09 -25.58
CA LEU A 270 18.65 1.68 -25.55
C LEU A 270 18.06 0.89 -26.73
N ALA A 271 16.84 1.23 -27.17
CA ALA A 271 16.22 0.65 -28.35
C ALA A 271 16.80 1.19 -29.68
N GLY A 272 17.79 2.10 -29.65
CA GLY A 272 18.35 2.72 -30.85
C GLY A 272 17.42 3.74 -31.51
N HIS A 273 16.35 4.14 -30.83
CA HIS A 273 15.40 5.12 -31.32
C HIS A 273 15.80 6.55 -30.92
N ARG A 274 15.29 7.53 -31.66
CA ARG A 274 15.36 8.92 -31.23
C ARG A 274 14.33 9.13 -30.11
N PRO A 275 14.73 9.63 -28.93
CA PRO A 275 13.79 9.91 -27.85
C PRO A 275 12.74 10.93 -28.27
N ALA A 276 11.53 10.78 -27.71
CA ALA A 276 10.50 11.80 -27.80
C ALA A 276 11.04 13.16 -27.33
N GLN A 277 10.65 14.23 -28.02
CA GLN A 277 11.19 15.56 -27.75
C GLN A 277 10.94 16.00 -26.29
N ALA A 278 9.75 15.70 -25.76
CA ALA A 278 9.39 16.02 -24.38
C ALA A 278 10.31 15.29 -23.38
N ALA A 279 10.49 13.98 -23.52
CA ALA A 279 11.39 13.19 -22.67
C ALA A 279 12.84 13.69 -22.73
N ALA A 280 13.34 14.02 -23.94
CA ALA A 280 14.69 14.56 -24.10
C ALA A 280 14.90 15.92 -23.41
N ILE A 281 13.91 16.83 -23.47
CA ILE A 281 13.96 18.12 -22.79
C ILE A 281 13.99 17.91 -21.28
N VAL A 282 13.06 17.11 -20.77
CA VAL A 282 12.93 16.82 -19.33
C VAL A 282 14.21 16.19 -18.79
N HIS A 283 14.70 15.13 -19.43
CA HIS A 283 15.92 14.45 -19.03
C HIS A 283 17.12 15.41 -18.99
N GLU A 284 17.31 16.24 -20.03
CA GLU A 284 18.43 17.19 -20.08
C GLU A 284 18.30 18.32 -19.05
N GLU A 285 17.10 18.82 -18.78
CA GLU A 285 16.84 19.81 -17.73
C GLU A 285 17.15 19.24 -16.34
N THR A 286 16.65 18.04 -16.05
CA THR A 286 16.90 17.34 -14.79
C THR A 286 18.37 16.97 -14.62
N ARG A 287 19.04 16.53 -15.70
CA ARG A 287 20.48 16.23 -15.69
C ARG A 287 21.33 17.46 -15.35
N ARG A 288 20.96 18.65 -15.86
CA ARG A 288 21.65 19.91 -15.55
C ARG A 288 21.37 20.41 -14.13
N ASN A 289 20.18 20.15 -13.62
CA ASN A 289 19.79 20.54 -12.26
C ASN A 289 19.14 19.36 -11.52
N PRO A 290 19.94 18.41 -11.03
CA PRO A 290 19.44 17.19 -10.41
C PRO A 290 18.86 17.42 -9.01
N ALA A 291 19.02 18.62 -8.44
CA ALA A 291 18.50 18.98 -7.12
C ALA A 291 16.96 18.99 -7.03
N GLY A 292 16.27 18.87 -8.17
CA GLY A 292 14.81 18.79 -8.23
C GLY A 292 14.13 20.15 -8.05
N SER A 293 12.84 20.11 -7.70
CA SER A 293 12.04 21.30 -7.42
C SER A 293 12.58 22.05 -6.19
N PRO A 294 12.54 23.40 -6.16
CA PRO A 294 13.04 24.17 -5.03
C PRO A 294 12.33 23.77 -3.74
N HIS A 295 13.11 23.62 -2.66
CA HIS A 295 12.62 23.21 -1.35
C HIS A 295 11.43 24.06 -0.89
N VAL A 296 10.30 23.41 -0.60
CA VAL A 296 9.14 24.07 0.03
C VAL A 296 9.47 24.30 1.51
N PRO A 297 9.49 25.56 2.00
CA PRO A 297 9.82 25.86 3.38
C PRO A 297 8.92 25.10 4.37
N GLY A 298 9.54 24.42 5.35
CA GLY A 298 8.82 23.69 6.41
C GLY A 298 8.57 22.21 6.14
N LEU A 299 9.06 21.68 5.02
CA LEU A 299 9.15 20.24 4.76
C LEU A 299 10.54 19.71 5.08
N PRO A 300 10.71 18.40 5.32
CA PRO A 300 12.02 17.78 5.21
C PRO A 300 12.56 17.98 3.77
N PRO A 301 13.88 18.12 3.57
CA PRO A 301 14.43 18.11 2.22
C PRO A 301 14.00 16.80 1.54
N ALA A 302 13.37 16.91 0.37
CA ALA A 302 13.01 15.73 -0.40
C ALA A 302 14.29 14.91 -0.66
N PRO A 303 14.26 13.58 -0.46
CA PRO A 303 15.40 12.74 -0.78
C PRO A 303 15.80 12.94 -2.26
N PRO A 304 17.09 12.78 -2.62
CA PRO A 304 17.57 13.03 -3.98
C PRO A 304 17.20 11.89 -4.96
N ILE A 305 15.93 11.44 -4.94
CA ILE A 305 15.37 10.36 -5.76
C ILE A 305 15.55 10.68 -7.24
N VAL A 306 15.17 11.90 -7.65
CA VAL A 306 15.28 12.35 -9.04
C VAL A 306 16.73 12.29 -9.52
N ALA A 307 17.67 12.85 -8.73
CA ALA A 307 19.09 12.81 -9.02
C ALA A 307 19.61 11.37 -9.16
N ALA A 308 19.18 10.46 -8.27
CA ALA A 308 19.59 9.06 -8.29
C ALA A 308 19.10 8.33 -9.54
N ILE A 309 17.84 8.54 -9.95
CA ILE A 309 17.27 7.91 -11.14
C ILE A 309 17.96 8.43 -12.40
N VAL A 310 18.09 9.75 -12.56
CA VAL A 310 18.74 10.34 -13.75
C VAL A 310 20.22 9.95 -13.80
N SER A 311 20.90 9.85 -12.66
CA SER A 311 22.28 9.35 -12.59
C SER A 311 22.38 7.88 -13.00
N ALA A 312 21.42 7.04 -12.60
CA ALA A 312 21.38 5.64 -13.00
C ALA A 312 21.16 5.53 -14.51
N ASP A 313 20.22 6.28 -15.05
CA ASP A 313 19.90 6.35 -16.48
C ASP A 313 21.09 6.81 -17.34
N GLU A 314 21.76 7.89 -16.94
CA GLU A 314 22.99 8.37 -17.59
C GLU A 314 24.06 7.28 -17.59
N GLN A 315 24.29 6.67 -16.42
CA GLN A 315 25.23 5.57 -16.31
C GLN A 315 24.84 4.40 -17.19
N VAL A 316 23.57 3.98 -17.27
CA VAL A 316 23.11 2.91 -18.17
C VAL A 316 23.54 3.18 -19.61
N LEU A 317 23.41 4.42 -20.07
CA LEU A 317 23.77 4.86 -21.42
C LEU A 317 25.28 5.07 -21.66
N GLY A 318 26.15 4.87 -20.66
CA GLY A 318 27.58 5.14 -20.79
C GLY A 318 28.02 6.55 -20.40
N GLY A 319 27.09 7.34 -19.87
CA GLY A 319 27.35 8.65 -19.30
C GLY A 319 28.03 8.60 -17.94
N PRO A 320 28.45 9.76 -17.42
CA PRO A 320 29.08 9.88 -16.11
C PRO A 320 28.06 9.72 -14.97
N GLU A 321 28.53 9.27 -13.82
CA GLU A 321 27.78 9.36 -12.56
C GLU A 321 27.55 10.83 -12.21
N LEU A 322 26.30 11.21 -11.93
CA LEU A 322 25.96 12.56 -11.48
C LEU A 322 26.26 12.73 -9.99
N ARG A 323 26.49 13.99 -9.58
CA ARG A 323 26.71 14.32 -8.17
C ARG A 323 25.42 14.12 -7.37
N ILE A 324 25.47 13.20 -6.41
CA ILE A 324 24.42 12.96 -5.42
C ILE A 324 25.08 13.05 -4.04
N ASP A 325 24.61 13.98 -3.20
CA ASP A 325 25.23 14.22 -1.89
C ASP A 325 24.84 13.15 -0.85
N ASP A 326 23.68 12.49 -0.98
CA ASP A 326 23.30 11.36 -0.13
C ASP A 326 24.02 10.06 -0.59
N PRO A 327 24.86 9.44 0.26
CA PRO A 327 25.65 8.27 -0.11
C PRO A 327 24.82 7.02 -0.39
N VAL A 328 23.65 6.87 0.23
CA VAL A 328 22.73 5.73 0.01
C VAL A 328 22.11 5.84 -1.37
N TYR A 329 21.60 7.02 -1.74
CA TYR A 329 21.03 7.25 -3.07
C TYR A 329 22.08 7.20 -4.17
N ARG A 330 23.32 7.64 -3.88
CA ARG A 330 24.45 7.47 -4.79
C ARG A 330 24.77 5.99 -5.03
N LEU A 331 24.84 5.18 -3.97
CA LEU A 331 25.04 3.73 -4.10
C LEU A 331 23.89 3.06 -4.86
N TYR A 332 22.64 3.44 -4.56
CA TYR A 332 21.45 2.98 -5.28
C TYR A 332 21.56 3.24 -6.79
N ALA A 333 21.93 4.46 -7.18
CA ALA A 333 22.07 4.82 -8.60
C ALA A 333 23.08 3.92 -9.34
N ARG A 334 24.24 3.67 -8.72
CA ARG A 334 25.29 2.78 -9.29
C ARG A 334 24.81 1.34 -9.40
N ILE A 335 24.24 0.78 -8.34
CA ILE A 335 23.74 -0.61 -8.34
C ILE A 335 22.63 -0.77 -9.37
N SER A 336 21.65 0.13 -9.40
CA SER A 336 20.54 0.09 -10.35
C SER A 336 21.02 0.20 -11.79
N ALA A 337 22.01 1.06 -12.08
CA ALA A 337 22.58 1.17 -13.42
C ALA A 337 23.30 -0.10 -13.87
N ARG A 338 24.14 -0.68 -13.01
CA ARG A 338 24.88 -1.93 -13.30
C ARG A 338 23.91 -3.10 -13.49
N THR A 339 22.92 -3.24 -12.61
CA THR A 339 21.88 -4.28 -12.72
C THR A 339 21.06 -4.13 -14.00
N THR A 340 20.66 -2.90 -14.36
CA THR A 340 19.91 -2.65 -15.60
C THR A 340 20.72 -3.00 -16.84
N ARG A 341 22.01 -2.65 -16.88
CA ARG A 341 22.91 -3.03 -17.98
C ARG A 341 23.11 -4.53 -18.09
N ALA A 342 23.34 -5.21 -16.97
CA ALA A 342 23.45 -6.67 -16.95
C ALA A 342 22.20 -7.34 -17.53
N ARG A 343 21.00 -6.90 -17.08
CA ARG A 343 19.72 -7.46 -17.51
C ARG A 343 19.36 -7.13 -18.96
N ARG A 344 19.52 -5.88 -19.39
CA ARG A 344 19.02 -5.41 -20.71
C ARG A 344 20.05 -5.49 -21.82
N LEU A 345 21.33 -5.35 -21.50
CA LEU A 345 22.42 -5.29 -22.48
C LEU A 345 23.30 -6.54 -22.46
N GLY A 346 23.05 -7.49 -21.56
CA GLY A 346 23.89 -8.67 -21.39
C GLY A 346 25.32 -8.32 -20.98
N ALA A 347 25.49 -7.25 -20.19
CA ALA A 347 26.82 -6.84 -19.74
C ALA A 347 27.46 -7.95 -18.88
N ASP A 348 28.68 -8.38 -19.26
CA ASP A 348 29.39 -9.49 -18.61
C ASP A 348 29.88 -9.16 -17.18
N ASP A 349 29.92 -7.87 -16.81
CA ASP A 349 30.36 -7.44 -15.48
C ASP A 349 29.26 -7.64 -14.43
N LEU A 350 29.19 -8.88 -13.94
CA LEU A 350 28.35 -9.32 -12.83
C LEU A 350 29.09 -9.26 -11.48
N THR A 351 30.25 -8.58 -11.41
CA THR A 351 31.01 -8.50 -10.17
C THR A 351 30.19 -7.79 -9.09
N PRO A 352 30.13 -8.34 -7.86
CA PRO A 352 29.40 -7.70 -6.77
C PRO A 352 29.85 -6.25 -6.55
N GLU A 353 28.90 -5.34 -6.38
CA GLU A 353 29.22 -3.98 -5.95
C GLU A 353 29.85 -4.03 -4.56
N PRO A 354 31.02 -3.40 -4.35
CA PRO A 354 31.65 -3.37 -3.04
C PRO A 354 30.70 -2.73 -2.02
N ALA A 355 30.39 -3.48 -0.95
CA ALA A 355 29.61 -2.93 0.14
C ALA A 355 30.41 -1.79 0.83
N PRO A 356 29.78 -0.66 1.19
CA PRO A 356 30.44 0.43 1.90
C PRO A 356 31.20 -0.07 3.12
N ALA A 357 32.38 0.49 3.39
CA ALA A 357 33.24 0.08 4.50
C ALA A 357 32.57 0.27 5.87
N ASP A 358 31.64 1.22 5.99
CA ASP A 358 30.80 1.46 7.15
C ASP A 358 29.37 1.67 6.64
N LEU A 359 28.41 0.89 7.16
CA LEU A 359 26.98 1.11 6.91
C LEU A 359 26.46 2.04 8.01
N ASP A 360 25.70 3.06 7.62
CA ASP A 360 24.94 3.85 8.60
C ASP A 360 23.87 2.94 9.23
N PRO A 361 23.95 2.64 10.54
CA PRO A 361 23.01 1.76 11.21
C PRO A 361 21.56 2.24 11.14
N LYS A 362 21.34 3.56 11.06
CA LYS A 362 19.99 4.12 10.98
C LYS A 362 19.36 3.90 9.59
N ARG A 363 20.15 3.49 8.60
CA ARG A 363 19.75 3.33 7.19
C ARG A 363 19.76 1.88 6.75
N LEU A 364 19.82 0.91 7.67
CA LEU A 364 19.77 -0.52 7.33
C LEU A 364 18.54 -0.89 6.48
N PRO A 365 17.32 -0.41 6.78
CA PRO A 365 16.16 -0.62 5.91
C PRO A 365 16.38 -0.11 4.48
N ALA A 366 16.94 1.10 4.30
CA ALA A 366 17.25 1.65 2.98
C ALA A 366 18.24 0.78 2.18
N TYR A 367 19.27 0.21 2.82
CA TYR A 367 20.18 -0.72 2.15
C TYR A 367 19.50 -2.04 1.81
N ALA A 368 18.62 -2.56 2.67
CA ALA A 368 17.83 -3.75 2.40
C ALA A 368 16.86 -3.54 1.23
N GLU A 369 16.22 -2.37 1.12
CA GLU A 369 15.34 -2.02 0.00
C GLU A 369 16.13 -1.92 -1.31
N MET A 370 17.35 -1.40 -1.27
CA MET A 370 18.27 -1.39 -2.41
C MET A 370 18.55 -2.79 -2.93
N VAL A 371 18.80 -3.74 -2.01
CA VAL A 371 18.99 -5.17 -2.32
C VAL A 371 17.71 -5.74 -2.92
N ARG A 372 16.55 -5.51 -2.29
CA ARG A 372 15.24 -5.99 -2.74
C ARG A 372 14.90 -5.55 -4.15
N LEU A 373 15.10 -4.27 -4.47
CA LEU A 373 14.85 -3.71 -5.82
C LEU A 373 15.75 -4.33 -6.90
N ASN A 374 16.86 -4.96 -6.52
CA ASN A 374 17.86 -5.53 -7.41
C ASN A 374 18.10 -7.03 -7.15
N ALA A 375 17.17 -7.72 -6.50
CA ALA A 375 17.40 -9.05 -5.91
C ALA A 375 17.83 -10.11 -6.94
N ASP A 376 17.32 -10.05 -8.18
CA ASP A 376 17.67 -11.00 -9.26
C ASP A 376 19.05 -10.75 -9.89
N SER A 377 19.92 -10.01 -9.22
CA SER A 377 21.25 -9.64 -9.71
C SER A 377 22.34 -10.02 -8.71
N PRO A 378 23.41 -10.73 -9.12
CA PRO A 378 24.52 -11.04 -8.22
C PRO A 378 25.27 -9.79 -7.75
N ILE A 379 25.05 -8.63 -8.40
CA ILE A 379 25.67 -7.35 -8.07
C ILE A 379 25.41 -6.95 -6.61
N VAL A 380 24.23 -7.30 -6.05
CA VAL A 380 23.88 -6.93 -4.68
C VAL A 380 24.32 -7.92 -3.61
N ALA A 381 24.90 -9.07 -3.98
CA ALA A 381 25.18 -10.15 -3.04
C ALA A 381 26.11 -9.75 -1.88
N ALA A 382 27.16 -8.96 -2.16
CA ALA A 382 28.07 -8.47 -1.13
C ALA A 382 27.39 -7.47 -0.18
N LEU A 383 26.56 -6.57 -0.72
CA LEU A 383 25.75 -5.65 0.09
C LEU A 383 24.76 -6.42 0.95
N ALA A 384 24.02 -7.37 0.38
CA ALA A 384 23.04 -8.18 1.08
C ALA A 384 23.65 -8.95 2.27
N GLY A 385 24.79 -9.60 2.06
CA GLY A 385 25.52 -10.30 3.13
C GLY A 385 25.93 -9.37 4.27
N ARG A 386 26.37 -8.15 3.95
CA ARG A 386 26.79 -7.16 4.94
C ARG A 386 25.61 -6.56 5.71
N VAL A 387 24.54 -6.16 5.01
CA VAL A 387 23.32 -5.64 5.62
C VAL A 387 22.72 -6.68 6.55
N ARG A 388 22.66 -7.95 6.13
CA ARG A 388 22.17 -9.04 6.98
C ARG A 388 22.98 -9.21 8.26
N ALA A 389 24.32 -9.18 8.17
CA ALA A 389 25.19 -9.33 9.33
C ALA A 389 25.01 -8.16 10.32
N GLU A 390 24.96 -6.93 9.82
CA GLU A 390 24.78 -5.73 10.66
C GLU A 390 23.38 -5.69 11.27
N ALA A 391 22.34 -6.02 10.49
CA ALA A 391 20.96 -6.09 10.95
C ALA A 391 20.77 -7.16 12.04
N ALA A 392 21.34 -8.36 11.84
CA ALA A 392 21.32 -9.41 12.87
C ALA A 392 22.08 -9.00 14.14
N ALA A 393 23.23 -8.33 14.01
CA ALA A 393 24.00 -7.85 15.16
C ALA A 393 23.25 -6.79 15.99
N ARG A 394 22.32 -6.08 15.37
CA ARG A 394 21.53 -5.00 15.99
C ARG A 394 20.09 -5.37 16.29
N ASN A 395 19.66 -6.59 15.95
CA ASN A 395 18.26 -7.00 15.95
C ASN A 395 17.36 -6.03 15.15
N ASP A 396 17.82 -5.59 13.97
CA ASP A 396 17.02 -4.78 13.05
C ASP A 396 16.09 -5.69 12.23
N HIS A 397 14.94 -6.02 12.83
CA HIS A 397 13.91 -6.89 12.23
C HIS A 397 13.39 -6.40 10.89
N GLU A 398 13.20 -5.09 10.76
CA GLU A 398 12.68 -4.47 9.54
C GLU A 398 13.62 -4.73 8.35
N ALA A 399 14.92 -4.47 8.52
CA ALA A 399 15.91 -4.77 7.49
C ALA A 399 15.98 -6.28 7.18
N LEU A 400 15.88 -7.15 8.19
CA LEU A 400 15.87 -8.60 8.01
C LEU A 400 14.65 -9.09 7.24
N LEU A 401 13.46 -8.51 7.49
CA LEU A 401 12.23 -8.84 6.77
C LEU A 401 12.29 -8.40 5.30
N ILE A 402 12.82 -7.20 5.04
CA ILE A 402 13.05 -6.72 3.67
C ILE A 402 14.04 -7.64 2.93
N LEU A 403 15.10 -8.10 3.60
CA LEU A 403 16.04 -9.07 3.03
C LEU A 403 15.43 -10.46 2.83
N ALA A 404 14.52 -10.90 3.71
CA ALA A 404 13.81 -12.17 3.55
C ALA A 404 12.89 -12.14 2.33
N ASP A 405 12.14 -11.05 2.13
CA ASP A 405 11.34 -10.85 0.91
C ASP A 405 12.20 -10.82 -0.36
N ALA A 406 13.42 -10.29 -0.26
CA ALA A 406 14.41 -10.31 -1.34
C ALA A 406 15.12 -11.67 -1.56
N GLY A 407 14.88 -12.69 -0.71
CA GLY A 407 15.52 -14.00 -0.78
C GLY A 407 16.94 -14.08 -0.21
N TYR A 408 17.36 -13.10 0.60
CA TYR A 408 18.70 -13.02 1.20
C TYR A 408 18.75 -13.33 2.71
N ALA A 409 17.59 -13.51 3.34
CA ALA A 409 17.44 -14.00 4.72
C ALA A 409 16.45 -15.18 4.78
N ASP A 410 16.55 -15.99 5.83
CA ASP A 410 15.61 -17.08 6.07
C ASP A 410 14.27 -16.51 6.57
N PRO A 411 13.18 -16.60 5.79
CA PRO A 411 11.90 -16.04 6.18
C PRO A 411 11.36 -16.71 7.44
N ASP A 412 11.60 -18.01 7.67
CA ASP A 412 11.06 -18.70 8.83
C ASP A 412 11.71 -18.22 10.13
N GLN A 413 13.04 -18.07 10.13
CA GLN A 413 13.76 -17.55 11.29
C GLN A 413 13.29 -16.14 11.67
N VAL A 414 13.08 -15.28 10.68
CA VAL A 414 12.66 -13.90 10.92
C VAL A 414 11.19 -13.85 11.37
N LEU A 415 10.32 -14.66 10.78
CA LEU A 415 8.90 -14.74 11.18
C LEU A 415 8.73 -15.32 12.59
N ASP A 416 9.51 -16.33 12.99
CA ASP A 416 9.49 -16.89 14.37
C ASP A 416 9.83 -15.84 15.42
N SER A 417 10.73 -14.91 15.07
CA SER A 417 11.13 -13.86 15.98
C SER A 417 10.08 -12.76 16.19
N LEU A 418 9.07 -12.67 15.31
CA LEU A 418 7.91 -11.76 15.49
C LEU A 418 6.93 -12.26 16.56
N ASP A 419 6.94 -13.56 16.88
CA ASP A 419 6.09 -14.16 17.91
C ASP A 419 6.69 -14.04 19.31
N THR A 420 7.95 -13.62 19.41
CA THR A 420 8.56 -13.32 20.70
C THR A 420 8.12 -11.92 21.10
N PRO A 421 7.45 -11.72 22.26
CA PRO A 421 7.21 -10.39 22.83
C PRO A 421 8.54 -9.84 23.33
N ALA A 422 9.46 -9.56 22.41
CA ALA A 422 10.68 -8.83 22.66
C ALA A 422 10.38 -7.40 22.25
N ASP A 423 10.20 -6.53 23.25
CA ASP A 423 10.35 -5.07 23.20
C ASP A 423 10.46 -4.50 21.79
N LEU A 424 9.36 -4.54 21.04
CA LEU A 424 9.12 -3.67 19.89
C LEU A 424 8.82 -2.27 20.46
N GLU A 425 9.73 -1.79 21.30
CA GLU A 425 9.85 -0.38 21.61
C GLU A 425 10.09 0.30 20.27
N SER A 426 9.13 1.15 19.89
CA SER A 426 9.33 2.15 18.86
C SER A 426 10.74 2.72 18.99
N PRO A 427 11.59 2.63 17.97
CA PRO A 427 12.84 3.37 17.99
C PRO A 427 12.46 4.84 18.11
N THR A 428 12.93 5.51 19.17
CA THR A 428 12.84 6.95 19.44
C THR A 428 11.57 7.50 20.11
N ALA A 429 11.35 7.15 21.38
CA ALA A 429 10.96 8.18 22.34
C ALA A 429 12.19 9.04 22.65
N GLY A 430 12.39 10.12 21.87
CA GLY A 430 13.33 11.17 22.26
C GLY A 430 12.91 11.73 23.62
N GLU A 431 13.85 11.82 24.55
CA GLU A 431 13.69 12.46 25.85
C GLU A 431 13.13 13.89 25.68
N GLY A 432 11.81 14.02 25.84
CA GLY A 432 11.07 15.26 25.98
C GLY A 432 10.34 15.24 27.33
N PRO A 433 10.20 16.39 28.00
CA PRO A 433 9.94 16.43 29.43
C PRO A 433 8.53 15.95 29.77
N THR A 434 8.48 14.89 30.59
CA THR A 434 7.44 14.49 31.53
C THR A 434 6.18 15.36 31.55
N GLY A 435 5.08 14.83 31.01
CA GLY A 435 3.75 15.44 31.07
C GLY A 435 2.61 14.48 30.69
N SER A 436 2.22 13.65 31.68
CA SER A 436 0.91 12.99 31.86
C SER A 436 0.38 11.95 30.86
N ASP A 437 0.02 10.78 31.44
CA ASP A 437 -0.99 9.81 31.00
C ASP A 437 -0.84 9.12 29.64
N SER A 438 0.33 8.52 29.39
CA SER A 438 0.33 7.34 28.51
C SER A 438 -0.23 6.15 29.29
N PRO A 439 -1.28 5.46 28.80
CA PRO A 439 -1.77 4.24 29.45
C PRO A 439 -0.63 3.22 29.50
N PRO A 440 -0.59 2.36 30.53
CA PRO A 440 0.49 1.39 30.68
C PRO A 440 0.61 0.54 29.42
N ALA A 441 1.85 0.36 28.94
CA ALA A 441 2.19 -0.62 27.93
C ALA A 441 1.79 -2.01 28.47
N GLY A 442 0.55 -2.41 28.17
CA GLY A 442 0.06 -3.73 28.51
C GLY A 442 0.67 -4.78 27.59
N ASP A 443 0.91 -5.97 28.14
CA ASP A 443 1.19 -7.23 27.46
C ASP A 443 0.08 -7.58 26.45
N GLY A 444 0.01 -6.83 25.37
CA GLY A 444 -0.84 -7.13 24.23
C GLY A 444 -0.15 -8.15 23.33
N PRO A 445 -0.91 -9.01 22.63
CA PRO A 445 -0.36 -9.87 21.58
C PRO A 445 0.45 -9.02 20.57
N ALA A 446 1.53 -9.59 20.04
CA ALA A 446 2.38 -8.94 19.04
C ALA A 446 1.51 -8.31 17.95
N LYS A 447 1.60 -6.98 17.79
CA LYS A 447 0.73 -6.26 16.85
C LYS A 447 0.99 -6.79 15.43
N PRO A 448 -0.04 -7.17 14.68
CA PRO A 448 0.14 -7.58 13.29
C PRO A 448 0.74 -6.41 12.51
N TYR A 449 1.81 -6.69 11.78
CA TYR A 449 2.46 -5.75 10.87
C TYR A 449 1.91 -6.01 9.46
N PRO A 450 0.96 -5.21 8.95
CA PRO A 450 0.29 -5.50 7.69
C PRO A 450 1.26 -5.61 6.51
N GLU A 451 2.34 -4.84 6.57
CA GLU A 451 3.41 -4.75 5.58
C GLU A 451 4.08 -6.10 5.26
N TRP A 452 4.09 -7.02 6.24
CA TRP A 452 4.72 -8.33 6.11
C TRP A 452 3.74 -9.45 5.74
N SER A 453 2.47 -9.09 5.49
CA SER A 453 1.44 -10.08 5.15
C SER A 453 1.79 -10.85 3.88
N ALA A 454 2.41 -10.21 2.89
CA ALA A 454 2.90 -10.90 1.69
C ALA A 454 3.85 -12.05 2.05
N LEU A 455 4.83 -11.80 2.92
CA LEU A 455 5.80 -12.81 3.34
C LEU A 455 5.12 -13.94 4.12
N LEU A 456 4.18 -13.60 5.01
CA LEU A 456 3.37 -14.59 5.74
C LEU A 456 2.53 -15.45 4.80
N PHE A 457 1.83 -14.87 3.82
CA PHE A 457 1.03 -15.65 2.87
C PHE A 457 1.89 -16.53 1.97
N ARG A 458 3.09 -16.07 1.59
CA ARG A 458 4.03 -16.81 0.76
C ARG A 458 4.65 -18.01 1.49
N HIS A 459 5.05 -17.85 2.76
CA HIS A 459 5.83 -18.86 3.49
C HIS A 459 5.04 -19.60 4.57
N ARG A 460 4.02 -18.97 5.17
CA ARG A 460 3.23 -19.52 6.29
C ARG A 460 1.72 -19.25 6.12
N PRO A 461 1.08 -19.71 5.03
CA PRO A 461 -0.28 -19.34 4.68
C PRO A 461 -1.33 -19.65 5.76
N ALA A 462 -1.18 -20.77 6.50
CA ALA A 462 -2.09 -21.10 7.60
C ALA A 462 -1.99 -20.10 8.75
N GLU A 463 -0.79 -19.64 9.07
CA GLU A 463 -0.56 -18.62 10.08
C GLU A 463 -1.06 -17.25 9.61
N ALA A 464 -0.80 -16.88 8.35
CA ALA A 464 -1.30 -15.66 7.74
C ALA A 464 -2.82 -15.55 7.85
N VAL A 465 -3.54 -16.63 7.51
CA VAL A 465 -5.00 -16.71 7.60
C VAL A 465 -5.49 -16.63 9.05
N ARG A 466 -4.82 -17.26 10.01
CA ARG A 466 -5.15 -17.10 11.45
C ARG A 466 -4.99 -15.65 11.91
N ARG A 467 -3.84 -15.03 11.63
CA ARG A 467 -3.58 -13.62 12.02
C ARG A 467 -4.57 -12.67 11.36
N LEU A 468 -4.92 -12.91 10.09
CA LEU A 468 -5.94 -12.13 9.40
C LEU A 468 -7.33 -12.32 10.00
N SER A 469 -7.70 -13.55 10.37
CA SER A 469 -8.96 -13.84 11.06
C SER A 469 -9.04 -13.13 12.41
N GLU A 470 -7.95 -13.13 13.17
CA GLU A 470 -7.83 -12.40 14.43
C GLU A 470 -7.95 -10.89 14.22
N ALA A 471 -7.19 -10.34 13.27
CA ALA A 471 -7.24 -8.93 12.90
C ALA A 471 -8.66 -8.51 12.49
N ALA A 472 -9.32 -9.28 11.60
CA ALA A 472 -10.69 -9.00 11.16
C ALA A 472 -11.70 -9.03 12.31
N SER A 473 -11.43 -9.82 13.36
CA SER A 473 -12.29 -9.89 14.54
C SER A 473 -12.16 -8.68 15.48
N GLN A 474 -11.06 -7.94 15.37
CA GLN A 474 -10.68 -6.83 16.26
C GLN A 474 -10.80 -5.47 15.55
N ASP A 475 -10.21 -5.37 14.36
CA ASP A 475 -10.10 -4.15 13.56
C ASP A 475 -10.03 -4.48 12.06
N TRP A 476 -11.12 -4.19 11.35
CA TRP A 476 -11.19 -4.37 9.89
C TRP A 476 -10.10 -3.62 9.14
N THR A 477 -9.66 -2.47 9.64
CA THR A 477 -8.61 -1.65 9.01
C THR A 477 -7.31 -2.41 8.90
N ILE A 478 -6.95 -3.14 9.97
CA ILE A 478 -5.74 -3.96 10.01
C ILE A 478 -5.89 -5.13 9.03
N ALA A 479 -7.04 -5.80 9.03
CA ALA A 479 -7.31 -6.90 8.11
C ALA A 479 -7.28 -6.47 6.63
N ALA A 480 -7.87 -5.31 6.32
CA ALA A 480 -7.84 -4.72 4.99
C ALA A 480 -6.40 -4.39 4.58
N ALA A 481 -5.60 -3.79 5.46
CA ALA A 481 -4.19 -3.53 5.20
C ALA A 481 -3.41 -4.83 4.92
N MET A 482 -3.64 -5.88 5.70
CA MET A 482 -2.99 -7.19 5.49
C MET A 482 -3.33 -7.76 4.11
N LEU A 483 -4.61 -7.70 3.72
CA LEU A 483 -5.08 -8.16 2.42
C LEU A 483 -4.55 -7.30 1.26
N GLU A 484 -4.45 -5.98 1.44
CA GLU A 484 -3.87 -5.06 0.46
C GLU A 484 -2.40 -5.41 0.18
N HIS A 485 -1.60 -5.63 1.22
CA HIS A 485 -0.20 -6.00 1.09
C HIS A 485 -0.01 -7.42 0.52
N ALA A 486 -0.97 -8.33 0.73
CA ALA A 486 -0.91 -9.71 0.25
C ALA A 486 -1.62 -9.95 -1.09
N ALA A 487 -2.16 -8.92 -1.74
CA ALA A 487 -3.05 -9.08 -2.91
C ALA A 487 -2.42 -9.93 -4.03
N ALA A 488 -1.15 -9.68 -4.36
CA ALA A 488 -0.43 -10.46 -5.38
C ALA A 488 -0.29 -11.94 -5.01
N GLU A 489 0.04 -12.24 -3.75
CA GLU A 489 0.20 -13.61 -3.25
C GLU A 489 -1.15 -14.35 -3.22
N LEU A 490 -2.22 -13.67 -2.83
CA LEU A 490 -3.58 -14.20 -2.84
C LEU A 490 -4.04 -14.54 -4.26
N LEU A 491 -3.76 -13.66 -5.23
CA LEU A 491 -4.05 -13.92 -6.64
C LEU A 491 -3.26 -15.12 -7.17
N ALA A 492 -1.99 -15.24 -6.80
CA ALA A 492 -1.14 -16.36 -7.20
C ALA A 492 -1.62 -17.70 -6.60
N ALA A 493 -2.06 -17.69 -5.33
CA ALA A 493 -2.45 -18.91 -4.60
C ALA A 493 -3.90 -19.36 -4.87
N ALA A 494 -4.86 -18.42 -4.90
CA ALA A 494 -6.29 -18.72 -5.02
C ALA A 494 -6.89 -18.39 -6.40
N GLY A 495 -6.13 -17.73 -7.27
CA GLY A 495 -6.57 -17.34 -8.61
C GLY A 495 -7.42 -16.06 -8.63
N PRO A 496 -7.86 -15.62 -9.83
CA PRO A 496 -8.41 -14.28 -10.03
C PRO A 496 -9.76 -14.03 -9.36
N ARG A 497 -10.51 -15.09 -9.01
CA ARG A 497 -11.82 -14.97 -8.37
C ARG A 497 -11.77 -14.59 -6.89
N ILE A 498 -10.61 -14.74 -6.24
CA ILE A 498 -10.47 -14.49 -4.81
C ILE A 498 -10.93 -13.08 -4.41
N ALA A 499 -10.70 -12.07 -5.25
CA ALA A 499 -11.10 -10.70 -4.97
C ALA A 499 -12.64 -10.53 -4.92
N HIS A 500 -13.37 -11.16 -5.85
CA HIS A 500 -14.84 -11.17 -5.84
C HIS A 500 -15.39 -11.94 -4.66
N ASP A 501 -14.79 -13.10 -4.35
CA ASP A 501 -15.24 -13.95 -3.24
C ASP A 501 -14.99 -13.24 -1.89
N LEU A 502 -13.86 -12.51 -1.74
CA LEU A 502 -13.59 -11.67 -0.56
C LEU A 502 -14.57 -10.51 -0.44
N HIS A 503 -14.88 -9.81 -1.54
CA HIS A 503 -15.91 -8.76 -1.54
C HIS A 503 -17.26 -9.31 -1.09
N GLU A 504 -17.71 -10.43 -1.66
CA GLU A 504 -18.97 -11.07 -1.28
C GLU A 504 -18.97 -11.48 0.19
N ALA A 505 -17.88 -12.08 0.68
CA ALA A 505 -17.73 -12.46 2.08
C ALA A 505 -17.91 -11.28 3.04
N VAL A 506 -17.26 -10.15 2.75
CA VAL A 506 -17.37 -8.92 3.54
C VAL A 506 -18.80 -8.38 3.50
N VAL A 507 -19.37 -8.20 2.32
CA VAL A 507 -20.75 -7.71 2.16
C VAL A 507 -21.75 -8.60 2.90
N GLN A 508 -21.65 -9.92 2.74
CA GLN A 508 -22.55 -10.86 3.41
C GLN A 508 -22.39 -10.84 4.93
N ALA A 509 -21.19 -10.61 5.47
CA ALA A 509 -20.99 -10.47 6.91
C ALA A 509 -21.78 -9.28 7.47
N PHE A 510 -21.71 -8.12 6.81
CA PHE A 510 -22.47 -6.93 7.21
C PHE A 510 -23.98 -7.09 7.04
N VAL A 511 -24.43 -7.67 5.92
CA VAL A 511 -25.85 -7.98 5.68
C VAL A 511 -26.40 -8.93 6.74
N CYS A 512 -25.64 -9.95 7.12
CA CYS A 512 -26.03 -10.93 8.14
C CYS A 512 -26.02 -10.33 9.56
N ALA A 513 -25.10 -9.41 9.86
CA ALA A 513 -25.01 -8.73 11.15
C ALA A 513 -26.05 -7.63 11.36
N THR A 514 -26.66 -7.13 10.28
CA THR A 514 -27.70 -6.08 10.32
C THR A 514 -28.83 -6.42 11.30
N PRO A 515 -29.23 -5.51 12.20
CA PRO A 515 -30.30 -5.74 13.16
C PRO A 515 -31.64 -6.17 12.51
N PRO A 516 -32.50 -6.90 13.25
CA PRO A 516 -33.85 -7.20 12.79
C PRO A 516 -34.66 -5.91 12.56
N GLY A 517 -35.33 -5.80 11.42
CA GLY A 517 -36.18 -4.65 11.10
C GLY A 517 -35.43 -3.42 10.57
N THR A 518 -34.10 -3.48 10.41
CA THR A 518 -33.31 -2.46 9.73
C THR A 518 -32.83 -2.95 8.38
N ASP A 519 -32.80 -2.04 7.41
CA ASP A 519 -32.21 -2.31 6.09
C ASP A 519 -30.70 -2.51 6.22
N PRO A 520 -30.09 -3.41 5.41
CA PRO A 520 -28.64 -3.52 5.33
C PRO A 520 -28.01 -2.17 4.96
N PRO A 521 -26.74 -1.94 5.36
CA PRO A 521 -26.03 -0.74 4.91
C PRO A 521 -25.99 -0.70 3.38
N ALA A 522 -26.28 0.47 2.82
CA ALA A 522 -26.28 0.69 1.38
C ALA A 522 -24.85 0.71 0.79
N VAL A 523 -23.84 0.90 1.64
CA VAL A 523 -22.42 1.01 1.28
C VAL A 523 -21.60 0.21 2.29
N VAL A 524 -20.74 -0.70 1.81
CA VAL A 524 -19.88 -1.55 2.66
C VAL A 524 -18.38 -1.23 2.45
N ASP A 525 -18.10 -0.14 1.73
CA ASP A 525 -16.76 0.17 1.22
C ASP A 525 -15.80 0.82 2.23
N GLY A 526 -16.22 0.98 3.49
CA GLY A 526 -15.39 1.50 4.58
C GLY A 526 -15.34 3.04 4.68
N THR A 527 -16.15 3.77 3.90
CA THR A 527 -16.26 5.24 4.01
C THR A 527 -17.39 5.71 4.91
N HIS A 528 -18.37 4.84 5.20
CA HIS A 528 -19.55 5.17 6.01
C HIS A 528 -20.10 3.94 6.75
N VAL A 529 -19.74 3.78 8.03
CA VAL A 529 -20.64 3.19 9.05
C VAL A 529 -20.48 3.98 10.33
#